data_AF-A0AAV0Y5H1-F1
#
_entry.id   AF-A0AAV0Y5H1-F1
#
_cell.length_a   1.000
_cell.length_b   1.000
_cell.length_c   1.000
_cell.angle_alpha   90.00
_cell.angle_beta   90.00
_cell.angle_gamma   90.00
#
_symmetry.space_group_name_H-M   'P 1'
#
loop_
_entity.id
_entity.type
_entity.pdbx_description
1 polymer ?
#
loop_
_entity_poly.entity_id
_entity_poly.type
_entity_poly.pdbx_seq_one_letter_code
_entity_poly.pdbx_strand_id
1 'polypeptide(L)'
;MSKEDKLCEDHFLKTFKRNENGRYVVRLPFKETPHSMNSSYDVAVRRLAQVERSLIRNPSVNNQYREFMIDYLRQNHMELVQPTEDSPVIFLPHHHVSRQASLPN
;
A
#
# COMPACT_ATOMS: atom_id res chain seq x y z
N MET A 1 26.09 7.70 -17.35
CA MET A 1 25.17 6.93 -16.49
C MET A 1 25.91 6.47 -15.25
N SER A 2 25.34 6.76 -14.08
CA SER A 2 25.80 6.28 -12.80
C SER A 2 25.64 4.75 -12.68
N LYS A 3 26.24 4.15 -11.66
CA LYS A 3 26.03 2.73 -11.35
C LYS A 3 24.56 2.45 -11.00
N GLU A 4 23.91 3.38 -10.31
CA GLU A 4 22.49 3.27 -9.94
C GLU A 4 21.58 3.36 -11.17
N ASP A 5 21.89 4.24 -12.12
CA ASP A 5 21.12 4.39 -13.36
C ASP A 5 21.13 3.08 -14.15
N LYS A 6 22.30 2.43 -14.26
CA LYS A 6 22.44 1.14 -14.96
C LYS A 6 21.66 0.03 -14.26
N LEU A 7 21.73 -0.05 -12.93
CA LEU A 7 20.95 -1.03 -12.16
C LEU A 7 19.44 -0.82 -12.31
N CYS A 8 18.99 0.44 -12.35
CA CYS A 8 17.60 0.79 -12.59
C CYS A 8 17.14 0.38 -13.99
N GLU A 9 17.93 0.70 -15.02
CA GLU A 9 17.64 0.31 -16.41
C GLU A 9 17.62 -1.21 -16.59
N ASP A 10 18.61 -1.92 -16.07
CA ASP A 10 18.66 -3.38 -16.10
C ASP A 10 17.46 -4.01 -15.38
N HIS A 11 17.04 -3.45 -14.24
CA HIS A 11 15.87 -3.91 -13.51
C HIS A 11 14.58 -3.67 -14.29
N PHE A 12 14.44 -2.48 -14.88
CA PHE A 12 13.31 -2.13 -15.73
C PHE A 12 13.20 -3.11 -16.89
N LEU A 13 14.27 -3.30 -17.68
CA LEU A 13 14.27 -4.20 -18.83
C LEU A 13 13.95 -5.65 -18.46
N LYS A 14 14.39 -6.12 -17.29
CA LYS A 14 14.12 -7.48 -16.81
C LYS A 14 12.69 -7.71 -16.30
N THR A 15 12.03 -6.66 -15.82
CA THR A 15 10.76 -6.80 -15.08
C THR A 15 9.58 -6.12 -15.75
N PHE A 16 9.85 -5.25 -16.71
CA PHE A 16 8.86 -4.60 -17.55
C PHE A 16 8.14 -5.65 -18.40
N LYS A 17 6.82 -5.61 -18.36
CA LYS A 17 5.97 -6.44 -19.21
C LYS A 17 4.68 -5.72 -19.58
N ARG A 18 4.05 -6.14 -20.66
CA ARG A 18 2.67 -5.77 -20.99
C ARG A 18 1.75 -6.89 -20.53
N ASN A 19 0.75 -6.58 -19.71
CA ASN A 19 -0.22 -7.58 -19.27
C ASN A 19 -1.27 -7.87 -20.36
N GLU A 20 -2.12 -8.86 -20.12
CA GLU A 20 -3.18 -9.31 -21.04
C GLU A 20 -4.17 -8.19 -21.40
N ASN A 21 -4.37 -7.23 -20.50
CA ASN A 21 -5.22 -6.05 -20.72
C ASN A 21 -4.49 -4.91 -21.46
N GLY A 22 -3.27 -5.16 -21.96
CA GLY A 22 -2.48 -4.20 -22.72
C GLY A 22 -1.83 -3.09 -21.89
N ARG A 23 -1.87 -3.15 -20.55
CA ARG A 23 -1.23 -2.18 -19.65
C ARG A 23 0.24 -2.55 -19.40
N TYR A 24 1.08 -1.53 -19.31
CA TYR A 24 2.47 -1.70 -18.88
C TYR A 24 2.55 -1.93 -17.38
N VAL A 25 3.27 -2.99 -16.99
CA VAL A 25 3.56 -3.35 -15.61
C VAL A 25 5.06 -3.19 -15.41
N VAL A 26 5.42 -2.35 -14.45
CA VAL A 26 6.80 -2.04 -14.09
C VAL A 26 7.01 -2.45 -12.64
N ARG A 27 8.08 -3.19 -12.37
CA ARG A 27 8.49 -3.46 -10.99
C ARG A 27 9.43 -2.35 -10.53
N LEU A 28 9.17 -1.81 -9.34
CA LEU A 28 10.07 -0.84 -8.73
C LEU A 28 11.26 -1.56 -8.11
N PRO A 29 12.51 -1.12 -8.37
CA PRO A 29 13.68 -1.68 -7.73
C PRO A 29 13.70 -1.29 -6.25
N PHE A 30 14.12 -2.21 -5.39
CA PHE A 30 14.51 -1.87 -4.02
C PHE A 30 15.95 -1.38 -4.01
N LYS A 31 16.24 -0.36 -3.19
CA LYS A 31 17.62 0.10 -2.95
C LYS A 31 18.46 -0.95 -2.23
N GLU A 32 17.83 -1.69 -1.32
CA GLU A 32 18.44 -2.77 -0.53
C GLU A 32 17.53 -3.99 -0.55
N THR A 33 18.11 -5.19 -0.49
CA THR A 33 17.34 -6.43 -0.41
C THR A 33 16.46 -6.44 0.84
N PRO A 34 15.13 -6.68 0.74
CA PRO A 34 14.22 -6.65 1.89
C PRO A 34 14.34 -7.89 2.81
N HIS A 35 15.56 -8.30 3.16
CA HIS A 35 15.85 -9.52 3.92
C HIS A 35 15.49 -9.44 5.42
N SER A 36 14.99 -8.30 5.94
CA SER A 36 14.82 -8.09 7.39
C SER A 36 13.54 -7.35 7.82
N MET A 37 12.55 -7.15 6.95
CA MET A 37 11.37 -6.30 7.26
C MET A 37 10.26 -6.98 8.09
N ASN A 38 10.54 -8.14 8.69
CA ASN A 38 9.59 -8.91 9.50
C ASN A 38 9.16 -8.22 10.82
N SER A 39 9.80 -7.11 11.22
CA SER A 39 9.48 -6.38 12.46
C SER A 39 8.38 -5.31 12.31
N SER A 40 7.77 -5.15 11.13
CA SER A 40 6.80 -4.09 10.84
C SER A 40 5.38 -4.36 11.39
N TYR A 41 5.04 -5.63 11.67
CA TYR A 41 3.70 -6.04 12.08
C TYR A 41 3.23 -5.35 13.37
N ASP A 42 4.01 -5.42 14.44
CA ASP A 42 3.63 -4.85 15.75
C ASP A 42 3.44 -3.33 15.69
N VAL A 43 4.17 -2.65 14.79
CA VAL A 43 3.99 -1.22 14.55
C VAL A 43 2.67 -0.98 13.82
N ALA A 44 2.38 -1.74 12.76
CA ALA A 44 1.14 -1.63 12.00
C ALA A 44 -0.10 -1.91 12.87
N VAL A 45 -0.09 -2.98 13.68
CA VAL A 45 -1.20 -3.33 14.57
C VAL A 45 -1.45 -2.24 15.63
N ARG A 46 -0.40 -1.72 16.28
CA ARG A 46 -0.56 -0.63 17.25
C ARG A 46 -1.13 0.64 16.62
N ARG A 47 -0.73 0.95 15.39
CA ARG A 47 -1.27 2.10 14.64
C ARG A 47 -2.71 1.88 14.20
N LEU A 48 -3.05 0.68 13.74
CA LEU A 48 -4.43 0.32 13.41
C LEU A 48 -5.36 0.51 14.61
N ALA A 49 -4.98 -0.01 15.78
CA ALA A 49 -5.76 0.15 17.00
C ALA A 49 -5.95 1.63 17.39
N GLN A 50 -4.97 2.49 17.10
CA GLN A 50 -5.11 3.94 17.30
C GLN A 50 -6.12 4.56 16.33
N VAL A 51 -6.08 4.17 15.06
CA VAL A 51 -7.05 4.60 14.03
C VAL A 51 -8.46 4.18 14.42
N GLU A 52 -8.67 2.92 14.81
CA GLU A 52 -9.96 2.40 15.23
C GLU A 52 -10.53 3.17 16.44
N ARG A 53 -9.71 3.43 17.46
CA ARG A 53 -10.13 4.26 18.61
C ARG A 53 -10.55 5.67 18.20
N SER A 54 -9.89 6.27 17.21
CA SER A 54 -10.25 7.59 16.69
C SER A 54 -11.59 7.54 15.93
N LEU A 55 -11.76 6.54 15.06
CA LEU A 55 -12.98 6.35 14.27
C LEU A 55 -14.20 6.08 15.16
N ILE A 56 -14.06 5.32 16.25
CA ILE A 56 -15.17 5.08 17.19
C ILE A 56 -15.67 6.40 17.81
N ARG A 57 -14.77 7.36 18.07
CA ARG A 57 -15.14 8.67 18.64
C ARG A 57 -15.81 9.60 17.64
N ASN A 58 -15.68 9.34 16.33
CA ASN A 58 -16.27 10.15 15.28
C ASN A 58 -17.05 9.27 14.27
N PRO A 59 -18.34 9.00 14.54
CA PRO A 59 -19.17 8.12 13.73
C PRO A 59 -19.26 8.53 12.25
N SER A 60 -19.27 9.84 11.96
CA SER A 60 -19.34 10.35 10.59
C SER A 60 -18.11 9.95 9.78
N VAL A 61 -16.91 10.15 10.34
CA VAL A 61 -15.65 9.76 9.70
C VAL A 61 -15.52 8.24 9.59
N ASN A 62 -16.01 7.50 10.58
CA ASN A 62 -16.04 6.04 10.55
C ASN A 62 -16.85 5.50 9.36
N ASN A 63 -18.05 6.04 9.14
CA ASN A 63 -18.88 5.63 8.01
C ASN A 63 -18.17 5.87 6.67
N GLN A 64 -17.60 7.06 6.47
CA GLN A 64 -16.86 7.40 5.26
C GLN A 64 -15.64 6.48 5.05
N TYR A 65 -14.89 6.21 6.12
CA TYR A 65 -13.75 5.29 6.08
C TYR A 65 -14.19 3.88 5.67
N ARG A 66 -15.28 3.36 6.24
CA ARG A 66 -15.81 2.03 5.92
C ARG A 66 -16.28 1.92 4.47
N GLU A 67 -17.01 2.92 4.00
CA GLU A 67 -17.46 3.01 2.60
C GLU A 67 -16.26 3.02 1.65
N PHE A 68 -15.26 3.85 1.92
CA PHE A 68 -14.02 3.89 1.15
C PHE A 68 -13.31 2.53 1.10
N MET A 69 -13.14 1.86 2.24
CA MET A 69 -12.47 0.54 2.27
C MET A 69 -13.26 -0.51 1.48
N ILE A 70 -14.58 -0.51 1.56
CA ILE A 70 -15.41 -1.44 0.77
C ILE A 70 -15.24 -1.17 -0.73
N ASP A 71 -15.30 0.09 -1.16
CA ASP A 71 -15.18 0.44 -2.57
C ASP A 71 -13.76 0.19 -3.10
N TYR A 72 -12.72 0.43 -2.29
CA TYR A 72 -11.33 0.14 -2.63
C TYR A 72 -11.10 -1.36 -2.83
N LEU A 73 -11.77 -2.21 -2.04
CA LEU A 73 -11.77 -3.66 -2.21
C LEU A 73 -12.53 -4.07 -3.48
N ARG A 74 -13.73 -3.51 -3.71
CA ARG A 74 -14.55 -3.81 -4.91
C ARG A 74 -13.86 -3.42 -6.21
N GLN A 75 -13.06 -2.36 -6.19
CA GLN A 75 -12.27 -1.90 -7.34
C GLN A 75 -11.00 -2.74 -7.57
N ASN A 76 -10.78 -3.81 -6.79
CA ASN A 76 -9.57 -4.63 -6.82
C ASN A 76 -8.29 -3.81 -6.59
N HIS A 77 -8.37 -2.74 -5.79
CA HIS A 77 -7.20 -1.98 -5.36
C HIS A 77 -6.54 -2.56 -4.10
N MET A 78 -7.24 -3.47 -3.42
CA MET A 78 -6.69 -4.34 -2.38
C MET A 78 -7.37 -5.70 -2.40
N GLU A 79 -6.75 -6.67 -1.76
CA GLU A 79 -7.28 -8.02 -1.58
C GLU A 79 -6.97 -8.53 -0.18
N LEU A 80 -7.69 -9.56 0.26
CA LEU A 80 -7.38 -10.22 1.52
C LEU A 80 -6.10 -11.02 1.35
N VAL A 81 -5.10 -10.75 2.19
CA VAL A 81 -3.84 -11.50 2.18
C VAL A 81 -4.08 -12.96 2.50
N GLN A 82 -3.56 -13.87 1.67
CA GLN A 82 -3.51 -15.29 2.00
C GLN A 82 -2.32 -15.55 2.93
N PRO A 83 -2.46 -16.36 3.99
CA PRO A 83 -1.32 -16.74 4.81
C PRO A 83 -0.34 -17.57 3.95
N THR A 84 0.78 -16.97 3.57
CA THR A 84 1.85 -17.66 2.84
C THR A 84 3.16 -17.46 3.59
N GLU A 85 3.86 -18.56 3.89
CA GLU A 85 5.13 -18.55 4.62
C GLU A 85 6.33 -18.15 3.72
N ASP A 86 6.14 -18.12 2.40
CA ASP A 86 7.24 -18.12 1.41
C ASP A 86 7.75 -16.74 0.97
N SER A 87 7.27 -15.63 1.56
CA SER A 87 7.71 -14.29 1.15
C SER A 87 7.82 -13.30 2.32
N PRO A 88 8.82 -12.39 2.30
CA PRO A 88 8.92 -11.36 3.32
C PRO A 88 7.69 -10.45 3.24
N VAL A 89 6.88 -10.46 4.30
CA VAL A 89 5.68 -9.63 4.42
C VAL A 89 6.03 -8.31 5.07
N ILE A 90 5.63 -7.21 4.44
CA ILE A 90 5.79 -5.86 4.98
C ILE A 90 4.42 -5.32 5.34
N PHE A 91 4.22 -4.98 6.62
CA PHE A 91 2.99 -4.37 7.09
C PHE A 91 3.16 -2.85 7.14
N LEU A 92 2.45 -2.16 6.26
CA LEU A 92 2.47 -0.70 6.20
C LEU A 92 1.35 -0.14 7.11
N PRO A 93 1.67 0.72 8.09
CA PRO A 93 0.64 1.44 8.82
C PRO A 93 -0.11 2.38 7.88
N HIS A 94 -1.44 2.31 7.87
CA HIS A 94 -2.28 3.27 7.17
C HIS A 94 -3.05 4.16 8.15
N HIS A 95 -3.44 5.34 7.68
CA HIS A 95 -4.33 6.24 8.40
C HIS A 95 -5.29 6.89 7.40
N HIS A 96 -6.51 7.20 7.84
CA HIS A 96 -7.46 7.92 7.02
C HIS A 96 -7.03 9.38 6.89
N VAL A 97 -7.26 9.96 5.71
CA VAL A 97 -7.05 11.38 5.43
C VAL A 97 -8.38 11.97 4.99
N SER A 98 -8.89 12.94 5.76
CA SER A 98 -10.13 13.64 5.43
C SER A 98 -9.80 14.95 4.73
N ARG A 99 -10.35 15.15 3.53
CA ARG A 99 -10.32 16.47 2.88
C ARG A 99 -11.41 17.33 3.53
N GLN A 100 -11.05 18.46 4.12
CA GLN A 100 -12.04 19.47 4.49
C GLN A 100 -12.66 20.00 3.19
N ALA A 101 -13.99 20.11 3.14
CA ALA A 101 -14.67 20.64 1.97
C ALA A 101 -13.98 21.95 1.55
N SER A 102 -13.39 21.96 0.35
CA SER A 102 -12.82 23.17 -0.23
C SER A 102 -13.94 24.19 -0.34
N LEU A 103 -13.74 25.38 0.23
CA LEU A 103 -14.62 26.51 -0.05
C LEU A 103 -14.69 26.68 -1.58
N PRO A 104 -15.88 26.89 -2.16
CA PRO A 104 -15.98 27.14 -3.59
C PRO A 104 -15.16 28.39 -3.95
N ASN A 105 -14.37 28.28 -5.02
CA ASN A 105 -13.71 29.41 -5.66
C ASN A 105 -14.73 30.44 -6.16
#